data_AF-A0A8G2CJW1-F1
#
_entry.id   AF-A0A8G2CJW1-F1
#
_cell.length_a   1.000
_cell.length_b   1.000
_cell.length_c   1.000
_cell.angle_alpha   90.00
_cell.angle_beta   90.00
_cell.angle_gamma   90.00
#
_symmetry.space_group_name_H-M   'P 1'
#
loop_
_entity.id
_entity.type
_entity.pdbx_description
1 polymer ?
#
loop_
_entity_poly.entity_id
_entity_poly.type
_entity_poly.pdbx_seq_one_letter_code
_entity_poly.pdbx_strand_id
1 'polypeptide(L)'
;MNDQFARQAPVVGTLSSTVTEVTDTALLRRFESLGPDCEFGFVQRHAGVEPLSLFRFTSAPAETFVRAAAERFKGVASPDSIEVFEDTATPEWFCRIEPYGFVFHTGQFAGVADPQAVIQEQKRRLPFMLRLFLHELETARRIFVRGGGSTVEEVMAICDAIGAYGQGVVLWVTLSDEQNAPGSVRRQSERLYIGYIERFWTMASNRFNGRLDQWMSICRNVNAMVFDGFAGDALGPLVRADRPNKLTDDTERKLIAGRADTTPSYDARVHILTAEQRFPDSITESVWVNDLILDTVYITSLEVWISSGFSGSSVGVLFPGLQSISFVTADLGVRDQWQIVWTTAKCPPSGSMAVALAIEGNNGDLIFTRRAQLFEGCCF
;
A
#
# COMPACT_ATOMS: atom_id res chain seq x y z
N MET A 1 5.22 40.07 -55.31
CA MET A 1 4.10 39.11 -55.37
C MET A 1 4.73 37.74 -55.57
N ASN A 2 5.14 37.10 -54.47
CA ASN A 2 4.40 36.02 -53.78
C ASN A 2 4.11 34.84 -54.73
N ASP A 3 4.79 33.70 -54.57
CA ASP A 3 4.32 32.70 -53.62
C ASP A 3 5.36 31.60 -53.34
N GLN A 4 5.47 31.26 -52.06
CA GLN A 4 6.28 30.20 -51.48
C GLN A 4 5.53 28.87 -51.60
N PHE A 5 6.12 27.84 -52.22
CA PHE A 5 5.80 26.44 -51.88
C PHE A 5 7.06 25.58 -52.01
N ALA A 6 7.91 25.65 -50.97
CA ALA A 6 8.94 24.65 -50.73
C ALA A 6 8.28 23.40 -50.10
N ARG A 7 8.39 22.26 -50.80
CA ARG A 7 7.90 20.96 -50.36
C ARG A 7 8.72 20.48 -49.15
N GLN A 8 8.03 20.25 -48.03
CA GLN A 8 8.60 19.66 -46.81
C GLN A 8 8.98 18.20 -47.04
N ALA A 9 10.18 17.83 -46.57
CA ALA A 9 10.63 16.45 -46.44
C ALA A 9 9.87 15.73 -45.31
N PRO A 10 9.69 14.39 -45.37
CA PRO A 10 8.98 13.65 -44.34
C PRO A 10 9.83 13.59 -43.07
N VAL A 11 9.26 14.08 -41.95
CA VAL A 11 9.83 13.92 -40.62
C VAL A 11 9.66 12.45 -40.22
N VAL A 12 10.78 11.73 -40.13
CA VAL A 12 10.85 10.40 -39.49
C VAL A 12 10.54 10.59 -38.02
N GLY A 13 9.32 10.24 -37.61
CA GLY A 13 8.91 10.25 -36.21
C GLY A 13 9.66 9.16 -35.45
N THR A 14 10.58 9.57 -34.59
CA THR A 14 11.21 8.70 -33.59
C THR A 14 10.12 8.24 -32.62
N LEU A 15 9.79 6.94 -32.63
CA LEU A 15 8.94 6.33 -31.61
C LEU A 15 9.69 6.38 -30.28
N SER A 16 9.35 7.36 -29.44
CA SER A 16 9.79 7.41 -28.04
C SER A 16 9.07 6.29 -27.29
N SER A 17 9.76 5.19 -27.01
CA SER A 17 9.30 4.13 -26.14
C SER A 17 9.29 4.64 -24.69
N THR A 18 8.17 5.18 -24.24
CA THR A 18 7.99 5.55 -22.83
C THR A 18 7.87 4.28 -21.99
N VAL A 19 8.97 3.87 -21.35
CA VAL A 19 8.97 2.88 -20.26
C VAL A 19 8.09 3.44 -19.15
N THR A 20 6.98 2.76 -18.86
CA THR A 20 6.02 3.17 -17.84
C THR A 20 6.61 2.82 -16.46
N GLU A 21 6.95 3.84 -15.67
CA GLU A 21 7.48 3.67 -14.32
C GLU A 21 6.39 3.06 -13.42
N VAL A 22 6.62 1.85 -12.89
CA VAL A 22 5.66 1.16 -11.99
C VAL A 22 5.65 1.88 -10.64
N THR A 23 4.49 2.36 -10.20
CA THR A 23 4.37 2.98 -8.87
C THR A 23 4.63 1.96 -7.76
N ASP A 24 5.11 2.42 -6.61
CA ASP A 24 5.44 1.54 -5.47
C ASP A 24 4.28 0.68 -5.01
N THR A 25 3.06 1.16 -5.16
CA THR A 25 1.90 0.34 -4.84
C THR A 25 1.47 -0.58 -5.97
N ALA A 26 1.52 -0.15 -7.24
CA ALA A 26 1.33 -1.09 -8.34
C ALA A 26 2.33 -2.26 -8.24
N LEU A 27 3.55 -1.97 -7.81
CA LEU A 27 4.58 -2.96 -7.50
C LEU A 27 4.15 -3.85 -6.33
N LEU A 28 3.94 -3.29 -5.13
CA LEU A 28 3.69 -4.10 -3.92
C LEU A 28 2.39 -4.90 -3.97
N ARG A 29 1.42 -4.51 -4.81
CA ARG A 29 0.24 -5.34 -5.10
C ARG A 29 0.64 -6.68 -5.71
N ARG A 30 1.75 -6.80 -6.44
CA ARG A 30 2.20 -8.06 -7.06
C ARG A 30 2.74 -9.08 -6.05
N PHE A 31 2.75 -8.75 -4.76
CA PHE A 31 3.31 -9.59 -3.71
C PHE A 31 2.23 -10.04 -2.74
N GLU A 32 2.31 -11.29 -2.33
CA GLU A 32 1.45 -11.90 -1.31
C GLU A 32 2.32 -12.41 -0.16
N SER A 33 2.00 -12.01 1.07
CA SER A 33 2.73 -12.49 2.26
C SER A 33 2.47 -13.98 2.48
N LEU A 34 3.47 -14.71 2.99
CA LEU A 34 3.32 -16.07 3.52
C LEU A 34 3.39 -16.11 5.06
N GLY A 35 3.38 -14.94 5.70
CA GLY A 35 3.17 -14.77 7.13
C GLY A 35 4.16 -15.47 8.06
N PRO A 36 5.48 -15.44 7.88
CA PRO A 36 6.38 -15.82 8.97
C PRO A 36 6.21 -14.87 10.17
N ASP A 37 5.88 -13.62 9.87
CA ASP A 37 5.63 -12.53 10.80
C ASP A 37 4.81 -11.42 10.11
N CYS A 38 4.68 -10.30 10.79
CA CYS A 38 3.89 -9.15 10.37
C CYS A 38 4.66 -8.14 9.50
N GLU A 39 5.97 -8.28 9.34
CA GLU A 39 6.84 -7.22 8.81
C GLU A 39 6.47 -6.82 7.38
N PHE A 40 6.29 -7.80 6.49
CA PHE A 40 5.95 -7.48 5.10
C PHE A 40 4.56 -6.83 4.98
N GLY A 41 3.63 -7.17 5.87
CA GLY A 41 2.34 -6.48 5.97
C GLY A 41 2.49 -5.00 6.31
N PHE A 42 3.46 -4.65 7.16
CA PHE A 42 3.80 -3.27 7.49
C PHE A 42 4.51 -2.57 6.33
N VAL A 43 5.40 -3.25 5.59
CA VAL A 43 5.99 -2.71 4.36
C VAL A 43 4.89 -2.31 3.37
N GLN A 44 3.93 -3.20 3.13
CA GLN A 44 2.76 -2.92 2.29
C GLN A 44 1.97 -1.72 2.83
N ARG A 45 1.72 -1.65 4.13
CA ARG A 45 1.02 -0.52 4.77
C ARG A 45 1.74 0.82 4.59
N HIS A 46 3.06 0.86 4.75
CA HIS A 46 3.86 2.09 4.61
C HIS A 46 3.88 2.63 3.18
N ALA A 47 3.74 1.74 2.19
CA ALA A 47 3.53 2.08 0.80
C ALA A 47 2.04 2.07 0.42
N GLY A 48 1.15 2.24 1.41
CA GLY A 48 -0.31 2.42 1.31
C GLY A 48 -1.04 1.33 0.56
N VAL A 49 -0.50 0.12 0.60
CA VAL A 49 -1.08 -1.10 0.06
C VAL A 49 -1.73 -1.85 1.21
N GLU A 50 -3.06 -1.87 1.22
CA GLU A 50 -3.85 -2.71 2.13
C GLU A 50 -4.52 -3.82 1.31
N PRO A 51 -3.82 -4.92 0.96
CA PRO A 51 -4.46 -6.07 0.32
C PRO A 51 -5.25 -6.85 1.37
N LEU A 52 -6.40 -7.37 0.97
CA LEU A 52 -7.12 -8.35 1.77
C LEU A 52 -6.43 -9.71 1.58
N SER A 53 -5.59 -10.11 2.52
CA SER A 53 -4.68 -11.25 2.41
C SER A 53 -4.74 -12.10 3.66
N LEU A 54 -4.79 -13.44 3.49
CA LEU A 54 -4.89 -14.39 4.60
C LEU A 54 -3.66 -14.35 5.51
N PHE A 55 -2.47 -14.13 4.94
CA PHE A 55 -1.20 -14.21 5.66
C PHE A 55 -0.54 -12.84 5.88
N ARG A 56 -1.27 -11.76 5.61
CA ARG A 56 -0.85 -10.42 5.98
C ARG A 56 -1.10 -10.21 7.48
N PHE A 57 -0.06 -9.77 8.20
CA PHE A 57 -0.06 -9.67 9.67
C PHE A 57 -0.37 -10.98 10.39
N THR A 58 0.02 -12.09 9.78
CA THR A 58 -0.15 -13.42 10.35
C THR A 58 1.22 -14.00 10.68
N SER A 59 1.31 -14.66 11.83
CA SER A 59 2.36 -15.59 12.18
C SER A 59 1.92 -17.01 11.83
N ALA A 60 2.64 -17.59 10.89
CA ALA A 60 2.46 -18.91 10.29
C ALA A 60 3.84 -19.56 10.19
N PRO A 61 4.24 -20.35 11.20
CA PRO A 61 5.47 -21.13 11.16
C PRO A 61 5.57 -21.99 9.89
N ALA A 62 6.79 -22.22 9.40
CA ALA A 62 6.99 -22.88 8.10
C ALA A 62 6.38 -24.29 8.08
N GLU A 63 6.62 -25.06 9.14
CA GLU A 63 6.07 -26.40 9.30
C GLU A 63 4.53 -26.42 9.22
N THR A 64 3.85 -25.54 9.96
CA THR A 64 2.39 -25.50 9.99
C THR A 64 1.80 -24.92 8.70
N PHE A 65 2.51 -23.99 8.04
CA PHE A 65 2.15 -23.52 6.70
C PHE A 65 2.22 -24.64 5.68
N VAL A 66 3.32 -25.40 5.64
CA VAL A 66 3.51 -26.53 4.71
C VAL A 66 2.45 -27.60 4.95
N ARG A 67 2.16 -27.92 6.21
CA ARG A 67 1.07 -28.84 6.57
C ARG A 67 -0.29 -28.32 6.08
N ALA A 68 -0.60 -27.06 6.35
CA ALA A 68 -1.86 -26.45 5.89
C ALA A 68 -1.97 -26.48 4.37
N ALA A 69 -0.90 -26.14 3.65
CA ALA A 69 -0.87 -26.19 2.20
C ALA A 69 -1.07 -27.62 1.67
N ALA A 70 -0.46 -28.64 2.27
CA ALA A 70 -0.68 -30.04 1.89
C ALA A 70 -2.14 -30.48 2.11
N GLU A 71 -2.80 -29.97 3.15
CA GLU A 71 -4.20 -30.25 3.48
C GLU A 71 -5.21 -29.30 2.82
N ARG A 72 -4.76 -28.46 1.88
CA ARG A 72 -5.61 -27.42 1.23
C ARG A 72 -6.31 -26.50 2.22
N PHE A 73 -5.58 -26.14 3.28
CA PHE A 73 -6.02 -25.24 4.35
C PHE A 73 -7.33 -25.70 4.99
N LYS A 74 -7.56 -27.02 5.03
CA LYS A 74 -8.76 -27.61 5.61
C LYS A 74 -8.97 -27.09 7.02
N GLY A 75 -10.17 -26.56 7.29
CA GLY A 75 -10.55 -26.06 8.60
C GLY A 75 -10.13 -24.63 8.91
N VAL A 76 -9.34 -23.93 8.07
CA VAL A 76 -8.93 -22.53 8.32
C VAL A 76 -10.12 -21.59 8.46
N ALA A 77 -11.17 -21.81 7.67
CA ALA A 77 -12.37 -20.98 7.65
C ALA A 77 -13.56 -21.62 8.39
N SER A 78 -13.30 -22.60 9.26
CA SER A 78 -14.36 -23.20 10.07
C SER A 78 -14.85 -22.19 11.11
N PRO A 79 -16.17 -22.05 11.35
CA PRO A 79 -16.66 -21.22 12.44
C PRO A 79 -16.11 -21.63 13.81
N ASP A 80 -15.73 -22.90 13.98
CA ASP A 80 -15.26 -23.43 15.25
C ASP A 80 -13.73 -23.45 15.38
N SER A 81 -13.00 -22.99 14.34
CA SER A 81 -11.54 -22.94 14.36
C SER A 81 -10.96 -21.62 14.85
N ILE A 82 -11.81 -20.67 15.23
CA ILE A 82 -11.42 -19.29 15.56
C ILE A 82 -11.47 -19.10 17.06
N GLU A 83 -10.32 -18.80 17.64
CA GLU A 83 -10.17 -18.30 19.00
C GLU A 83 -9.76 -16.82 18.96
N VAL A 84 -10.40 -15.97 19.74
CA VAL A 84 -9.97 -14.58 19.95
C VAL A 84 -9.47 -14.43 21.37
N PHE A 85 -8.28 -13.86 21.53
CA PHE A 85 -7.61 -13.66 22.81
C PHE A 85 -6.89 -12.31 22.83
N GLU A 86 -6.72 -11.73 24.01
CA GLU A 86 -5.95 -10.50 24.18
C GLU A 86 -4.47 -10.85 24.28
N ASP A 87 -3.61 -10.09 23.61
CA ASP A 87 -2.17 -10.24 23.81
C ASP A 87 -1.73 -9.60 25.15
N THR A 88 -0.65 -10.11 25.69
CA THR A 88 -0.09 -9.60 26.96
C THR A 88 0.67 -8.28 26.79
N ALA A 89 1.12 -7.95 25.58
CA ALA A 89 1.89 -6.73 25.32
C ALA A 89 1.06 -5.56 24.78
N THR A 90 -0.11 -5.82 24.18
CA THR A 90 -1.00 -4.79 23.63
C THR A 90 -2.46 -5.07 23.99
N PRO A 91 -3.31 -4.05 24.14
CA PRO A 91 -4.74 -4.25 24.34
C PRO A 91 -5.44 -4.66 23.03
N GLU A 92 -4.75 -5.27 22.08
CA GLU A 92 -5.33 -5.72 20.82
C GLU A 92 -5.91 -7.13 21.00
N TRP A 93 -7.07 -7.36 20.39
CA TRP A 93 -7.57 -8.70 20.15
C TRP A 93 -6.76 -9.36 19.03
N PHE A 94 -6.25 -10.55 19.29
CA PHE A 94 -5.64 -11.42 18.30
C PHE A 94 -6.58 -12.55 17.97
N CYS A 95 -6.44 -13.09 16.76
CA CYS A 95 -7.17 -14.27 16.32
C CYS A 95 -6.21 -15.42 16.10
N ARG A 96 -6.54 -16.60 16.64
CA ARG A 96 -5.86 -17.87 16.37
C ARG A 96 -6.74 -18.77 15.52
N ILE A 97 -6.15 -19.38 14.50
CA ILE A 97 -6.74 -20.43 13.67
C ILE A 97 -6.23 -21.78 14.20
N GLU A 98 -7.02 -22.41 15.05
CA GLU A 98 -6.66 -23.59 15.83
C GLU A 98 -6.00 -24.74 15.04
N PRO A 99 -6.52 -25.19 13.88
CA PRO A 99 -5.95 -26.34 13.17
C PRO A 99 -4.47 -26.24 12.80
N TYR A 100 -3.95 -25.02 12.65
CA TYR A 100 -2.57 -24.76 12.24
C TYR A 100 -1.82 -23.81 13.19
N GLY A 101 -2.50 -23.32 14.22
CA GLY A 101 -1.93 -22.36 15.18
C GLY A 101 -1.56 -21.02 14.56
N PHE A 102 -2.13 -20.64 13.42
CA PHE A 102 -1.85 -19.34 12.81
C PHE A 102 -2.43 -18.24 13.68
N VAL A 103 -1.64 -17.21 13.99
CA VAL A 103 -2.07 -16.09 14.82
C VAL A 103 -1.98 -14.81 14.00
N PHE A 104 -3.02 -13.98 14.01
CA PHE A 104 -3.01 -12.71 13.28
C PHE A 104 -3.65 -11.57 14.07
N HIS A 105 -3.19 -10.36 13.75
CA HIS A 105 -3.71 -9.10 14.26
C HIS A 105 -5.14 -8.87 13.75
N THR A 106 -6.10 -8.57 14.64
CA THR A 106 -7.45 -8.18 14.19
C THR A 106 -7.56 -6.68 13.96
N GLY A 107 -6.62 -5.88 14.49
CA GLY A 107 -6.67 -4.42 14.50
C GLY A 107 -7.79 -3.85 15.38
N GLN A 108 -8.34 -4.66 16.29
CA GLN A 108 -9.44 -4.28 17.17
C GLN A 108 -8.96 -4.36 18.62
N PHE A 109 -9.35 -3.40 19.45
CA PHE A 109 -8.78 -3.25 20.79
C PHE A 109 -9.78 -3.59 21.88
N ALA A 110 -9.31 -4.28 22.91
CA ALA A 110 -10.00 -4.50 24.17
C ALA A 110 -10.43 -3.16 24.78
N GLY A 111 -11.63 -3.14 25.35
CA GLY A 111 -12.28 -1.92 25.85
C GLY A 111 -12.95 -1.05 24.78
N VAL A 112 -12.67 -1.28 23.48
CA VAL A 112 -13.37 -0.63 22.36
C VAL A 112 -14.31 -1.61 21.65
N ALA A 113 -13.79 -2.80 21.31
CA ALA A 113 -14.52 -3.84 20.61
C ALA A 113 -14.89 -5.01 21.55
N ASP A 114 -16.13 -5.48 21.44
CA ASP A 114 -16.58 -6.70 22.11
C ASP A 114 -15.95 -7.94 21.44
N PRO A 115 -15.31 -8.86 22.19
CA PRO A 115 -14.63 -10.01 21.61
C PRO A 115 -15.57 -10.94 20.83
N GLN A 116 -16.85 -11.05 21.20
CA GLN A 116 -17.80 -11.83 20.42
C GLN A 116 -18.08 -11.18 19.05
N ALA A 117 -18.20 -9.85 19.00
CA ALA A 117 -18.29 -9.12 17.74
C ALA A 117 -17.04 -9.33 16.85
N VAL A 118 -15.84 -9.31 17.44
CA VAL A 118 -14.57 -9.60 16.73
C VAL A 118 -14.61 -11.00 16.13
N ILE A 119 -15.00 -12.01 16.92
CA ILE A 119 -15.16 -13.41 16.46
C ILE A 119 -16.12 -13.49 15.27
N GLN A 120 -17.29 -12.86 15.36
CA GLN A 120 -18.28 -12.89 14.28
C GLN A 120 -17.75 -12.21 13.01
N GLU A 121 -16.99 -11.13 13.14
CA GLU A 121 -16.33 -10.51 11.99
C GLU A 121 -15.32 -11.44 11.34
N GLN A 122 -14.44 -12.08 12.12
CA GLN A 122 -13.45 -13.02 11.59
C GLN A 122 -14.12 -14.22 10.91
N LYS A 123 -15.21 -14.74 11.47
CA LYS A 123 -16.04 -15.81 10.86
C LYS A 123 -16.56 -15.41 9.47
N ARG A 124 -16.87 -14.13 9.25
CA ARG A 124 -17.34 -13.63 7.94
C ARG A 124 -16.18 -13.42 6.96
N ARG A 125 -15.03 -12.93 7.44
CA ARG A 125 -13.89 -12.53 6.58
C ARG A 125 -13.01 -13.69 6.14
N LEU A 126 -12.69 -14.61 7.05
CA LEU A 126 -11.75 -15.70 6.80
C LEU A 126 -12.12 -16.59 5.60
N PRO A 127 -13.40 -16.97 5.37
CA PRO A 127 -13.76 -17.74 4.18
C PRO A 127 -13.43 -17.01 2.88
N PHE A 128 -13.57 -15.68 2.84
CA PHE A 128 -13.25 -14.89 1.66
C PHE A 128 -11.73 -14.78 1.45
N MET A 129 -10.99 -14.47 2.51
CA MET A 129 -9.52 -14.37 2.49
C MET A 129 -8.87 -15.69 2.06
N LEU A 130 -9.39 -16.81 2.56
CA LEU A 130 -8.94 -18.15 2.16
C LEU A 130 -9.19 -18.43 0.67
N ARG A 131 -10.40 -18.13 0.15
CA ARG A 131 -10.70 -18.32 -1.28
C ARG A 131 -9.78 -17.48 -2.16
N LEU A 132 -9.54 -16.23 -1.79
CA LEU A 132 -8.64 -15.35 -2.54
C LEU A 132 -7.21 -15.87 -2.52
N PHE A 133 -6.72 -16.31 -1.36
CA PHE A 133 -5.37 -16.87 -1.25
C PHE A 133 -5.18 -18.14 -2.10
N LEU A 134 -6.15 -19.07 -2.05
CA LEU A 134 -6.14 -20.27 -2.89
C LEU A 134 -6.14 -19.92 -4.38
N HIS A 135 -6.94 -18.92 -4.78
CA HIS A 135 -6.96 -18.44 -6.16
C HIS A 135 -5.61 -17.84 -6.59
N GLU A 136 -4.94 -17.08 -5.73
CA GLU A 136 -3.61 -16.52 -6.03
C GLU A 136 -2.56 -17.64 -6.15
N LEU A 137 -2.63 -18.68 -5.32
CA LEU A 137 -1.77 -19.89 -5.43
C LEU A 137 -1.96 -20.63 -6.77
N GLU A 138 -3.22 -20.86 -7.17
CA GLU A 138 -3.56 -21.58 -8.40
C GLU A 138 -3.19 -20.78 -9.66
N THR A 139 -3.42 -19.46 -9.65
CA THR A 139 -3.16 -18.61 -10.82
C THR A 139 -1.70 -18.17 -10.93
N ALA A 140 -0.92 -18.26 -9.85
CA ALA A 140 0.51 -17.93 -9.80
C ALA A 140 0.83 -16.51 -10.32
N ARG A 141 -0.07 -15.54 -10.09
CA ARG A 141 0.09 -14.14 -10.58
C ARG A 141 0.86 -13.24 -9.61
N ARG A 142 1.13 -13.73 -8.40
CA ARG A 142 1.86 -13.01 -7.34
C ARG A 142 3.20 -13.66 -7.07
N ILE A 143 4.12 -12.86 -6.56
CA ILE A 143 5.33 -13.32 -5.90
C ILE A 143 5.00 -13.53 -4.42
N PHE A 144 5.19 -14.75 -3.93
CA PHE A 144 4.90 -15.13 -2.55
C PHE A 144 6.10 -14.83 -1.65
N VAL A 145 5.92 -14.01 -0.62
CA VAL A 145 7.00 -13.47 0.19
C VAL A 145 7.10 -14.20 1.52
N ARG A 146 8.28 -14.75 1.80
CA ARG A 146 8.67 -15.30 3.10
C ARG A 146 9.84 -14.48 3.65
N GLY A 147 9.61 -13.65 4.65
CA GLY A 147 10.69 -12.96 5.37
C GLY A 147 11.24 -13.77 6.56
N GLY A 148 12.34 -13.32 7.12
CA GLY A 148 12.80 -13.74 8.45
C GLY A 148 13.58 -15.05 8.48
N GLY A 149 13.66 -15.61 9.70
CA GLY A 149 14.55 -16.70 10.08
C GLY A 149 14.19 -18.10 9.59
N SER A 150 13.45 -18.23 8.47
CA SER A 150 13.22 -19.55 7.88
C SER A 150 14.54 -20.15 7.39
N THR A 151 14.74 -21.46 7.56
CA THR A 151 15.91 -22.14 7.00
C THR A 151 15.74 -22.36 5.50
N VAL A 152 16.83 -22.74 4.82
CA VAL A 152 16.79 -23.11 3.39
C VAL A 152 15.83 -24.28 3.17
N GLU A 153 15.87 -25.29 4.04
CA GLU A 153 15.03 -26.48 3.97
C GLU A 153 13.54 -26.13 4.12
N GLU A 154 13.21 -25.24 5.07
CA GLU A 154 11.85 -24.75 5.27
C GLU A 154 11.33 -23.99 4.04
N VAL A 155 12.15 -23.11 3.46
CA VAL A 155 11.80 -22.35 2.26
C VAL A 155 11.60 -23.25 1.05
N MET A 156 12.44 -24.28 0.91
CA MET A 156 12.29 -25.28 -0.15
C MET A 156 10.99 -26.07 0.02
N ALA A 157 10.65 -26.50 1.24
CA ALA A 157 9.38 -27.16 1.52
C ALA A 157 8.17 -26.25 1.21
N ILE A 158 8.27 -24.95 1.49
CA ILE A 158 7.26 -23.96 1.10
C ILE A 158 7.15 -23.84 -0.43
N CYS A 159 8.28 -23.81 -1.15
CA CYS A 159 8.28 -23.77 -2.61
C CYS A 159 7.56 -24.99 -3.21
N ASP A 160 7.84 -26.18 -2.69
CA ASP A 160 7.19 -27.42 -3.10
C ASP A 160 5.69 -27.39 -2.79
N ALA A 161 5.31 -26.94 -1.60
CA ALA A 161 3.93 -26.82 -1.18
C ALA A 161 3.13 -25.84 -2.06
N ILE A 162 3.70 -24.69 -2.41
CA ILE A 162 3.10 -23.73 -3.35
C ILE A 162 3.05 -24.33 -4.76
N GLY A 163 4.08 -25.10 -5.14
CA GLY A 163 4.18 -25.80 -6.41
C GLY A 163 3.10 -26.83 -6.67
N ALA A 164 2.51 -27.39 -5.63
CA ALA A 164 1.36 -28.29 -5.76
C ALA A 164 0.06 -27.59 -6.21
N TYR A 165 -0.01 -26.26 -6.16
CA TYR A 165 -1.16 -25.46 -6.64
C TYR A 165 -0.93 -24.87 -8.03
N GLY A 166 0.26 -24.33 -8.26
CA GLY A 166 0.60 -23.62 -9.49
C GLY A 166 2.08 -23.28 -9.57
N GLN A 167 2.48 -22.61 -10.66
CA GLN A 167 3.87 -22.22 -10.90
C GLN A 167 4.27 -20.93 -10.14
N GLY A 168 3.79 -20.79 -8.91
CA GLY A 168 4.05 -19.60 -8.08
C GLY A 168 5.55 -19.42 -7.80
N VAL A 169 5.99 -18.16 -7.85
CA VAL A 169 7.36 -17.75 -7.51
C VAL A 169 7.42 -17.37 -6.03
N VAL A 170 8.42 -17.87 -5.33
CA VAL A 170 8.71 -17.53 -3.94
C VAL A 170 9.89 -16.56 -3.87
N LEU A 171 9.71 -15.48 -3.12
CA LEU A 171 10.77 -14.60 -2.65
C LEU A 171 11.02 -14.91 -1.18
N TRP A 172 12.18 -15.47 -0.88
CA TRP A 172 12.68 -15.57 0.49
C TRP A 172 13.57 -14.38 0.80
N VAL A 173 13.27 -13.64 1.86
CA VAL A 173 14.12 -12.54 2.32
C VAL A 173 14.85 -12.98 3.59
N THR A 174 16.17 -12.83 3.59
CA THR A 174 17.07 -13.20 4.68
C THR A 174 18.09 -12.10 4.96
N LEU A 175 18.90 -12.24 6.01
CA LEU A 175 19.92 -11.26 6.36
C LEU A 175 21.00 -11.17 5.28
N SER A 176 21.44 -9.95 4.98
CA SER A 176 22.61 -9.68 4.14
C SER A 176 23.90 -10.15 4.78
N ASP A 177 24.89 -10.45 3.95
CA ASP A 177 26.24 -10.83 4.37
C ASP A 177 27.29 -10.14 3.49
N GLU A 178 28.58 -10.49 3.65
CA GLU A 178 29.68 -9.91 2.88
C GLU A 178 29.56 -10.13 1.36
N GLN A 179 28.87 -11.19 0.93
CA GLN A 179 28.72 -11.56 -0.47
C GLN A 179 27.43 -11.00 -1.07
N ASN A 180 26.42 -10.71 -0.24
CA ASN A 180 25.09 -10.33 -0.66
C ASN A 180 24.66 -9.03 0.02
N ALA A 181 24.78 -7.91 -0.71
CA ALA A 181 24.50 -6.59 -0.20
C ALA A 181 23.00 -6.38 0.16
N PRO A 182 22.68 -5.55 1.17
CA PRO A 182 21.30 -5.20 1.48
C PRO A 182 20.57 -4.58 0.28
N GLY A 183 19.30 -4.93 0.10
CA GLY A 183 18.47 -4.50 -1.03
C GLY A 183 18.67 -5.32 -2.32
N SER A 184 19.66 -6.21 -2.36
CA SER A 184 19.94 -7.07 -3.52
C SER A 184 19.03 -8.29 -3.57
N VAL A 185 18.91 -8.88 -4.78
CA VAL A 185 18.19 -10.12 -5.03
C VAL A 185 19.06 -11.04 -5.87
N ARG A 186 19.10 -12.32 -5.49
CA ARG A 186 19.74 -13.38 -6.25
C ARG A 186 18.71 -14.44 -6.65
N ARG A 187 18.77 -14.87 -7.90
CA ARG A 187 17.99 -16.03 -8.36
C ARG A 187 18.63 -17.32 -7.86
N GLN A 188 17.87 -18.16 -7.16
CA GLN A 188 18.30 -19.50 -6.74
C GLN A 188 17.79 -20.57 -7.70
N SER A 189 16.56 -20.41 -8.20
CA SER A 189 15.96 -21.26 -9.23
C SER A 189 14.94 -20.47 -10.05
N GLU A 190 14.25 -21.11 -10.99
CA GLU A 190 13.13 -20.50 -11.73
C GLU A 190 12.01 -20.00 -10.81
N ARG A 191 11.84 -20.63 -9.64
CA ARG A 191 10.72 -20.39 -8.71
C ARG A 191 11.14 -19.87 -7.35
N LEU A 192 12.44 -19.69 -7.11
CA LEU A 192 12.97 -19.19 -5.84
C LEU A 192 13.97 -18.07 -6.07
N TYR A 193 13.67 -16.93 -5.48
CA TYR A 193 14.52 -15.75 -5.42
C TYR A 193 14.85 -15.46 -3.96
N ILE A 194 16.08 -15.01 -3.70
CA ILE A 194 16.57 -14.70 -2.37
C ILE A 194 16.88 -13.21 -2.31
N GLY A 195 16.13 -12.46 -1.50
CA GLY A 195 16.38 -11.06 -1.18
C GLY A 195 17.19 -10.93 0.10
N TYR A 196 18.01 -9.90 0.18
CA TYR A 196 18.92 -9.68 1.30
C TYR A 196 18.63 -8.36 1.99
N ILE A 197 18.37 -8.40 3.30
CA ILE A 197 18.06 -7.23 4.13
C ILE A 197 19.07 -7.11 5.26
N GLU A 198 19.44 -5.89 5.64
CA GLU A 198 20.43 -5.67 6.69
C GLU A 198 19.92 -6.10 8.06
N ARG A 199 18.64 -5.88 8.31
CA ARG A 199 17.95 -6.29 9.53
C ARG A 199 16.45 -6.37 9.31
N PHE A 200 15.83 -7.29 10.02
CA PHE A 200 14.38 -7.34 10.17
C PHE A 200 13.91 -6.32 11.22
N TRP A 201 12.62 -6.05 11.19
CA TRP A 201 11.92 -5.27 12.20
C TRP A 201 12.02 -5.96 13.57
N THR A 202 12.16 -5.15 14.62
CA THR A 202 12.12 -5.61 16.00
C THR A 202 10.95 -4.97 16.74
N MET A 203 10.21 -5.79 17.48
CA MET A 203 9.09 -5.36 18.35
C MET A 203 9.53 -4.48 19.54
N ALA A 204 10.83 -4.19 19.67
CA ALA A 204 11.39 -3.38 20.76
C ALA A 204 10.89 -1.91 20.75
N SER A 205 10.32 -1.44 19.63
CA SER A 205 9.67 -0.14 19.52
C SER A 205 8.25 -0.31 19.00
N ASN A 206 7.27 0.38 19.61
CA ASN A 206 5.89 0.50 19.09
C ASN A 206 5.78 1.25 17.74
N ARG A 207 6.91 1.46 17.05
CA ARG A 207 7.01 2.05 15.72
C ARG A 207 7.66 1.03 14.80
N PHE A 208 7.18 0.96 13.56
CA PHE A 208 7.85 0.18 12.52
C PHE A 208 9.27 0.72 12.33
N ASN A 209 10.26 -0.13 12.53
CA ASN A 209 11.67 0.22 12.39
C ASN A 209 12.36 -0.60 11.29
N GLY A 210 11.59 -1.32 10.46
CA GLY A 210 12.12 -2.15 9.37
C GLY A 210 12.77 -1.34 8.25
N ARG A 211 13.54 -2.00 7.39
CA ARG A 211 14.29 -1.35 6.28
C ARG A 211 13.44 -1.21 5.03
N LEU A 212 12.52 -0.24 5.05
CA LEU A 212 11.60 0.02 3.93
C LEU A 212 12.34 0.26 2.61
N ASP A 213 13.43 1.02 2.63
CA ASP A 213 14.31 1.28 1.48
C ASP A 213 14.82 -0.02 0.82
N GLN A 214 15.25 -0.97 1.65
CA GLN A 214 15.78 -2.26 1.21
C GLN A 214 14.67 -3.19 0.73
N TRP A 215 13.54 -3.25 1.45
CA TRP A 215 12.36 -4.00 1.02
C TRP A 215 11.85 -3.54 -0.35
N MET A 216 11.78 -2.23 -0.59
CA MET A 216 11.36 -1.69 -1.88
C MET A 216 12.37 -2.02 -2.99
N SER A 217 13.67 -1.95 -2.70
CA SER A 217 14.72 -2.35 -3.65
C SER A 217 14.61 -3.84 -4.01
N ILE A 218 14.44 -4.71 -3.02
CA ILE A 218 14.22 -6.15 -3.22
C ILE A 218 13.00 -6.39 -4.10
N CYS A 219 11.85 -5.76 -3.78
CA CYS A 219 10.61 -5.93 -4.54
C CYS A 219 10.77 -5.48 -6.00
N ARG A 220 11.42 -4.33 -6.26
CA ARG A 220 11.68 -3.87 -7.63
C ARG A 220 12.57 -4.83 -8.39
N ASN A 221 13.66 -5.29 -7.76
CA ASN A 221 14.63 -6.20 -8.37
C ASN A 221 14.00 -7.54 -8.75
N VAL A 222 13.30 -8.19 -7.83
CA VAL A 222 12.65 -9.47 -8.12
C VAL A 222 11.50 -9.31 -9.13
N ASN A 223 10.74 -8.22 -9.05
CA ASN A 223 9.68 -7.95 -10.02
C ASN A 223 10.24 -7.84 -11.44
N ALA A 224 11.33 -7.11 -11.62
CA ALA A 224 12.00 -7.01 -12.92
C ALA A 224 12.49 -8.39 -13.40
N MET A 225 13.10 -9.19 -12.51
CA MET A 225 13.58 -10.52 -12.87
C MET A 225 12.47 -11.52 -13.23
N VAL A 226 11.29 -11.39 -12.64
CA VAL A 226 10.15 -12.30 -12.87
C VAL A 226 9.31 -11.87 -14.07
N PHE A 227 9.06 -10.57 -14.23
CA PHE A 227 8.10 -10.07 -15.21
C PHE A 227 8.73 -9.39 -16.43
N ASP A 228 9.96 -8.87 -16.34
CA ASP A 228 10.61 -8.16 -17.46
C ASP A 228 11.55 -9.08 -18.28
N GLY A 229 11.31 -10.41 -18.26
CA GLY A 229 12.07 -11.45 -18.96
C GLY A 229 11.34 -12.18 -20.10
N PHE A 230 10.13 -11.76 -20.50
CA PHE A 230 9.44 -12.24 -21.70
C PHE A 230 8.78 -11.05 -22.40
N ALA A 231 9.27 -10.72 -23.60
CA ALA A 231 8.68 -9.71 -24.45
C ALA A 231 7.31 -10.18 -24.97
N GLY A 232 6.29 -9.36 -24.76
CA GLY A 232 5.08 -9.31 -25.58
C GLY A 232 4.17 -10.54 -25.52
N ASP A 233 3.20 -10.53 -24.60
CA ASP A 233 1.79 -10.53 -25.01
C ASP A 233 0.85 -10.18 -23.84
N ALA A 234 -0.02 -9.21 -24.12
CA ALA A 234 -1.25 -8.78 -23.46
C ALA A 234 -1.53 -9.27 -22.02
N LEU A 235 -1.28 -8.40 -21.04
CA LEU A 235 -2.14 -8.34 -19.85
C LEU A 235 -3.53 -7.87 -20.30
N GLY A 236 -4.53 -8.76 -20.20
CA GLY A 236 -5.95 -8.39 -20.26
C GLY A 236 -6.30 -7.31 -19.22
N PRO A 237 -7.45 -6.63 -19.36
CA PRO A 237 -7.69 -5.32 -18.76
C PRO A 237 -7.50 -5.34 -17.23
N LEU A 238 -6.53 -4.53 -16.81
CA LEU A 238 -6.29 -4.13 -15.43
C LEU A 238 -7.54 -3.41 -14.90
N VAL A 239 -8.17 -3.94 -13.85
CA VAL A 239 -9.05 -3.13 -13.00
C VAL A 239 -8.14 -2.18 -12.23
N ARG A 240 -8.17 -0.90 -12.63
CA ARG A 240 -7.38 0.18 -12.04
C ARG A 240 -7.62 0.25 -10.55
N ALA A 241 -6.52 0.18 -9.81
CA ALA A 241 -6.46 0.65 -8.44
C ALA A 241 -5.09 1.28 -8.24
N ASP A 242 -4.94 2.46 -8.84
CA ASP A 242 -3.79 3.36 -8.73
C ASP A 242 -3.73 3.83 -7.26
N ARG A 243 -2.78 3.37 -6.44
CA ARG A 243 -2.57 3.89 -5.05
C ARG A 243 -1.18 4.63 -4.96
N PRO A 244 -0.58 5.07 -3.80
CA PRO A 244 -0.94 4.87 -2.38
C PRO A 244 -0.69 5.98 -1.31
N ASN A 245 -1.17 5.70 -0.09
CA ASN A 245 -0.94 6.35 1.22
C ASN A 245 0.47 6.14 1.87
N LYS A 246 1.14 7.24 2.28
CA LYS A 246 1.87 7.61 3.54
C LYS A 246 2.41 6.59 4.58
N LEU A 247 3.40 6.88 5.48
CA LEU A 247 4.48 7.90 5.74
C LEU A 247 5.14 7.57 7.13
N THR A 248 6.39 8.00 7.44
CA THR A 248 6.83 8.41 8.82
C THR A 248 8.07 9.36 8.87
N ASP A 249 7.91 10.46 9.61
CA ASP A 249 8.76 11.43 10.36
C ASP A 249 10.18 11.88 9.90
N ASP A 250 11.19 11.02 9.75
CA ASP A 250 12.56 11.49 9.39
C ASP A 250 12.85 11.42 7.88
N THR A 251 12.03 10.61 7.20
CA THR A 251 12.03 10.47 5.74
C THR A 251 11.22 11.60 5.08
N GLU A 252 10.34 12.27 5.84
CA GLU A 252 9.63 13.48 5.42
C GLU A 252 10.58 14.58 4.94
N ARG A 253 11.74 14.78 5.58
CA ARG A 253 12.68 15.84 5.17
C ARG A 253 13.49 15.54 3.92
N LYS A 254 13.65 14.27 3.54
CA LYS A 254 14.57 13.85 2.44
C LYS A 254 13.86 13.32 1.20
N LEU A 255 12.65 12.76 1.32
CA LEU A 255 11.90 12.23 0.18
C LEU A 255 11.05 13.29 -0.53
N ILE A 256 10.79 14.44 0.12
CA ILE A 256 10.07 15.55 -0.51
C ILE A 256 10.95 16.32 -1.53
N ALA A 257 12.28 16.29 -1.37
CA ALA A 257 13.22 16.98 -2.25
C ALA A 257 13.62 16.22 -3.55
N GLY A 258 13.01 15.05 -3.81
CA GLY A 258 13.59 14.04 -4.70
C GLY A 258 13.08 13.96 -6.15
N ARG A 259 12.02 14.68 -6.56
CA ARG A 259 11.64 14.76 -7.98
C ARG A 259 11.82 16.18 -8.48
N ALA A 260 12.83 16.34 -9.33
CA ALA A 260 13.23 17.57 -9.98
C ALA A 260 12.23 18.04 -11.05
N ASP A 261 10.97 18.25 -10.66
CA ASP A 261 10.14 19.26 -11.31
C ASP A 261 10.18 20.48 -10.41
N THR A 262 11.14 21.38 -10.66
CA THR A 262 11.36 22.62 -9.90
C THR A 262 10.27 23.68 -10.16
N THR A 263 9.21 23.31 -10.88
CA THR A 263 8.11 24.19 -11.29
C THR A 263 6.79 23.42 -11.34
N PRO A 264 5.66 24.03 -10.94
CA PRO A 264 4.33 23.47 -11.15
C PRO A 264 4.12 23.12 -12.63
N SER A 265 3.77 21.86 -12.91
CA SER A 265 3.52 21.35 -14.27
C SER A 265 2.20 21.90 -14.84
N TYR A 266 2.05 21.85 -16.17
CA TYR A 266 0.85 22.37 -16.89
C TYR A 266 -0.49 21.72 -16.48
N ASP A 267 -0.47 20.58 -15.81
CA ASP A 267 -1.65 19.85 -15.31
C ASP A 267 -2.05 20.22 -13.87
N ALA A 268 -1.30 21.11 -13.21
CA ALA A 268 -1.61 21.58 -11.87
C ALA A 268 -2.75 22.61 -11.86
N ARG A 269 -3.72 22.45 -10.95
CA ARG A 269 -4.72 23.48 -10.64
C ARG A 269 -4.11 24.52 -9.72
N VAL A 270 -4.31 25.80 -10.04
CA VAL A 270 -3.84 26.92 -9.23
C VAL A 270 -4.98 27.41 -8.34
N HIS A 271 -4.70 27.52 -7.05
CA HIS A 271 -5.61 28.10 -6.05
C HIS A 271 -4.98 29.38 -5.53
N ILE A 272 -5.64 30.50 -5.79
CA ILE A 272 -5.29 31.81 -5.25
C ILE A 272 -6.36 32.14 -4.23
N LEU A 273 -5.98 32.26 -2.96
CA LEU A 273 -6.92 32.70 -1.95
C LEU A 273 -7.24 34.18 -2.18
N THR A 274 -8.48 34.49 -2.52
CA THR A 274 -8.94 35.87 -2.77
C THR A 274 -9.40 36.59 -1.50
N ALA A 275 -9.39 35.90 -0.36
CA ALA A 275 -9.72 36.40 0.97
C ALA A 275 -9.04 35.52 2.03
N GLU A 276 -8.90 36.03 3.26
CA GLU A 276 -8.43 35.23 4.40
C GLU A 276 -9.42 34.10 4.71
N GLN A 277 -8.92 32.88 4.90
CA GLN A 277 -9.71 31.70 5.22
C GLN A 277 -9.30 31.14 6.60
N ARG A 278 -10.28 30.80 7.45
CA ARG A 278 -10.07 30.20 8.79
C ARG A 278 -10.93 28.95 8.95
N PHE A 279 -10.42 27.88 9.59
CA PHE A 279 -11.24 26.69 9.88
C PHE A 279 -12.41 27.09 10.80
N PRO A 280 -13.60 26.49 10.63
CA PRO A 280 -13.94 25.41 9.69
C PRO A 280 -14.47 25.86 8.32
N ASP A 281 -14.59 27.16 8.07
CA ASP A 281 -15.18 27.74 6.85
C ASP A 281 -14.18 27.82 5.67
N SER A 282 -12.96 27.35 5.88
CA SER A 282 -11.81 27.39 4.97
C SER A 282 -11.80 26.29 3.92
N ILE A 283 -12.96 26.03 3.32
CA ILE A 283 -13.14 24.97 2.32
C ILE A 283 -13.17 25.61 0.93
N THR A 284 -12.27 25.18 0.04
CA THR A 284 -12.35 25.51 -1.39
C THR A 284 -13.46 24.69 -2.08
N GLU A 285 -13.63 24.83 -3.39
CA GLU A 285 -14.65 24.09 -4.15
C GLU A 285 -14.70 22.60 -3.76
N SER A 286 -15.90 22.11 -3.42
CA SER A 286 -16.12 20.72 -3.02
C SER A 286 -16.66 19.89 -4.19
N VAL A 287 -16.17 18.66 -4.30
CA VAL A 287 -16.63 17.70 -5.29
C VAL A 287 -17.50 16.65 -4.59
N TRP A 288 -18.75 16.53 -5.03
CA TRP A 288 -19.65 15.50 -4.53
C TRP A 288 -19.42 14.16 -5.22
N VAL A 289 -19.38 13.11 -4.41
CA VAL A 289 -19.34 11.72 -4.87
C VAL A 289 -20.58 11.02 -4.33
N ASN A 290 -21.30 10.34 -5.23
CA ASN A 290 -22.57 9.66 -4.93
C ASN A 290 -22.41 8.16 -5.13
N ASP A 291 -23.45 7.40 -4.78
CA ASP A 291 -23.56 5.96 -4.97
C ASP A 291 -22.43 5.16 -4.27
N LEU A 292 -21.96 5.67 -3.14
CA LEU A 292 -20.94 5.03 -2.31
C LEU A 292 -21.54 3.88 -1.49
N ILE A 293 -20.71 2.87 -1.20
CA ILE A 293 -21.09 1.72 -0.39
C ILE A 293 -21.30 2.19 1.05
N LEU A 294 -22.53 2.04 1.54
CA LEU A 294 -22.89 2.39 2.90
C LEU A 294 -22.03 1.65 3.92
N ASP A 295 -21.79 2.29 5.06
CA ASP A 295 -21.01 1.74 6.18
C ASP A 295 -19.52 1.47 5.87
N THR A 296 -19.05 1.80 4.66
CA THR A 296 -17.65 1.62 4.23
C THR A 296 -16.81 2.85 4.56
N VAL A 297 -15.54 2.63 4.93
CA VAL A 297 -14.58 3.73 5.11
C VAL A 297 -13.98 4.10 3.75
N TYR A 298 -13.96 5.40 3.48
CA TYR A 298 -13.37 5.98 2.29
C TYR A 298 -12.15 6.83 2.66
N ILE A 299 -11.15 6.79 1.79
CA ILE A 299 -9.91 7.55 1.87
C ILE A 299 -9.86 8.49 0.67
N THR A 300 -9.59 9.77 0.90
CA THR A 300 -9.30 10.71 -0.19
C THR A 300 -7.91 11.31 -0.03
N SER A 301 -7.19 11.46 -1.14
CA SER A 301 -5.83 12.01 -1.17
C SER A 301 -5.68 13.06 -2.28
N LEU A 302 -4.75 13.99 -2.09
CA LEU A 302 -4.46 15.07 -3.03
C LEU A 302 -2.98 15.44 -2.97
N GLU A 303 -2.34 15.69 -4.12
CA GLU A 303 -1.02 16.31 -4.16
C GLU A 303 -1.17 17.85 -4.08
N VAL A 304 -0.41 18.49 -3.19
CA VAL A 304 -0.38 19.94 -2.99
C VAL A 304 1.04 20.47 -3.12
N TRP A 305 1.20 21.66 -3.69
CA TRP A 305 2.46 22.41 -3.72
C TRP A 305 2.24 23.70 -2.98
N ILE A 306 3.03 23.92 -1.92
CA ILE A 306 2.94 25.13 -1.12
C ILE A 306 4.05 26.08 -1.55
N SER A 307 3.67 27.24 -2.09
CA SER A 307 4.65 28.24 -2.50
C SER A 307 5.44 28.78 -1.31
N SER A 308 6.70 29.18 -1.52
CA SER A 308 7.49 29.87 -0.49
C SER A 308 6.84 31.15 0.05
N GLY A 309 5.94 31.78 -0.73
CA GLY A 309 5.15 32.94 -0.32
C GLY A 309 3.91 32.60 0.52
N PHE A 310 3.56 31.32 0.69
CA PHE A 310 2.40 30.91 1.48
C PHE A 310 2.59 31.23 2.97
N SER A 311 1.64 31.97 3.51
CA SER A 311 1.67 32.52 4.87
C SER A 311 0.59 31.93 5.81
N GLY A 312 -0.18 30.98 5.30
CA GLY A 312 -1.22 30.27 6.04
C GLY A 312 -0.72 29.26 7.07
N SER A 313 -1.67 28.72 7.84
CA SER A 313 -1.43 27.81 8.99
C SER A 313 -1.79 26.35 8.73
N SER A 314 -2.54 26.05 7.66
CA SER A 314 -2.91 24.66 7.36
C SER A 314 -3.29 24.46 5.88
N VAL A 315 -2.93 23.31 5.32
CA VAL A 315 -3.37 22.82 4.00
C VAL A 315 -3.68 21.34 4.11
N GLY A 316 -4.86 20.90 3.71
CA GLY A 316 -5.28 19.51 3.79
C GLY A 316 -6.44 19.18 2.87
N VAL A 317 -6.90 17.94 2.92
CA VAL A 317 -8.14 17.51 2.26
C VAL A 317 -9.06 16.94 3.34
N LEU A 318 -10.36 17.18 3.22
CA LEU A 318 -11.36 16.72 4.18
C LEU A 318 -12.65 16.24 3.49
N PHE A 319 -13.49 15.58 4.28
CA PHE A 319 -14.89 15.31 3.93
C PHE A 319 -15.79 16.28 4.70
N PRO A 320 -16.33 17.35 4.08
CA PRO A 320 -17.12 18.36 4.79
C PRO A 320 -18.31 17.74 5.52
N GLY A 321 -18.51 18.12 6.78
CA GLY A 321 -19.61 17.63 7.61
C GLY A 321 -19.44 16.20 8.14
N LEU A 322 -18.32 15.53 7.86
CA LEU A 322 -18.01 14.20 8.37
C LEU A 322 -16.80 14.24 9.31
N GLN A 323 -16.86 13.43 10.37
CA GLN A 323 -15.74 13.26 11.26
C GLN A 323 -14.65 12.45 10.56
N SER A 324 -13.44 13.02 10.50
CA SER A 324 -12.28 12.30 9.99
C SER A 324 -11.86 11.22 11.00
N ILE A 325 -11.64 10.00 10.53
CA ILE A 325 -11.15 8.88 11.35
C ILE A 325 -9.63 9.01 11.55
N SER A 326 -8.93 9.30 10.47
CA SER A 326 -7.49 9.57 10.42
C SER A 326 -7.19 10.48 9.24
N PHE A 327 -6.14 11.30 9.34
CA PHE A 327 -5.77 12.27 8.31
C PHE A 327 -4.30 12.69 8.44
N VAL A 328 -3.77 13.28 7.38
CA VAL A 328 -2.47 13.97 7.39
C VAL A 328 -2.53 15.18 6.48
N THR A 329 -2.25 16.35 7.04
CA THR A 329 -2.12 17.66 6.38
C THR A 329 -0.74 17.87 5.77
N ALA A 330 -0.54 18.96 5.04
CA ALA A 330 0.76 19.31 4.48
C ALA A 330 1.72 19.81 5.56
N ASP A 331 3.02 19.57 5.37
CA ASP A 331 4.08 20.16 6.19
C ASP A 331 4.40 21.56 5.65
N LEU A 332 4.15 22.59 6.47
CA LEU A 332 4.42 23.97 6.10
C LEU A 332 5.91 24.35 6.17
N GLY A 333 6.77 23.53 6.77
CA GLY A 333 8.22 23.67 6.68
C GLY A 333 8.76 23.33 5.29
N VAL A 334 7.96 22.65 4.47
CA VAL A 334 8.34 22.19 3.15
C VAL A 334 7.68 23.07 2.09
N ARG A 335 8.51 23.83 1.38
CA ARG A 335 8.10 24.81 0.37
C ARG A 335 8.62 24.44 -1.00
N ASP A 336 7.90 24.92 -2.01
CA ASP A 336 8.26 24.77 -3.43
C ASP A 336 8.52 23.31 -3.85
N GLN A 337 7.74 22.39 -3.27
CA GLN A 337 7.81 20.95 -3.49
C GLN A 337 6.41 20.34 -3.38
N TRP A 338 6.15 19.28 -4.15
CA TRP A 338 4.90 18.52 -4.09
C TRP A 338 4.84 17.67 -2.81
N GLN A 339 3.69 17.70 -2.14
CA GLN A 339 3.39 16.94 -0.94
C GLN A 339 2.05 16.22 -1.09
N ILE A 340 1.86 15.07 -0.44
CA ILE A 340 0.57 14.37 -0.45
C ILE A 340 -0.17 14.67 0.85
N VAL A 341 -1.43 15.11 0.77
CA VAL A 341 -2.36 15.21 1.90
C VAL A 341 -3.46 14.15 1.76
N TRP A 342 -4.03 13.66 2.86
CA TRP A 342 -5.19 12.76 2.82
C TRP A 342 -6.03 12.79 4.09
N THR A 343 -7.27 12.32 3.97
CA THR A 343 -8.16 12.05 5.10
C THR A 343 -8.97 10.79 4.86
N THR A 344 -9.59 10.28 5.92
CA THR A 344 -10.52 9.14 5.90
C THR A 344 -11.81 9.47 6.63
N ALA A 345 -12.94 9.01 6.10
CA ALA A 345 -14.22 9.11 6.77
C ALA A 345 -15.13 7.92 6.40
N LYS A 346 -16.07 7.61 7.29
CA LYS A 346 -17.08 6.59 7.04
C LYS A 346 -18.18 7.14 6.13
N CYS A 347 -18.63 6.34 5.17
CA CYS A 347 -19.73 6.69 4.28
C CYS A 347 -21.01 6.91 5.09
N PRO A 348 -21.67 8.08 4.95
CA PRO A 348 -22.92 8.36 5.63
C PRO A 348 -24.07 7.53 5.02
N PRO A 349 -25.20 7.38 5.73
CA PRO A 349 -26.37 6.66 5.23
C PRO A 349 -26.95 7.19 3.91
N SER A 350 -26.62 8.42 3.52
CA SER A 350 -27.01 9.00 2.23
C SER A 350 -26.32 8.34 1.04
N GLY A 351 -25.21 7.61 1.23
CA GLY A 351 -24.40 7.09 0.13
C GLY A 351 -23.65 8.19 -0.65
N SER A 352 -23.61 9.41 -0.12
CA SER A 352 -23.00 10.57 -0.77
C SER A 352 -22.09 11.33 0.18
N MET A 353 -20.91 11.70 -0.30
CA MET A 353 -19.90 12.46 0.44
C MET A 353 -19.34 13.57 -0.43
N ALA A 354 -19.09 14.74 0.16
CA ALA A 354 -18.29 15.77 -0.47
C ALA A 354 -16.81 15.57 -0.12
N VAL A 355 -15.92 15.82 -1.07
CA VAL A 355 -14.46 15.90 -0.85
C VAL A 355 -14.04 17.33 -1.14
N ALA A 356 -13.24 17.92 -0.25
CA ALA A 356 -12.78 19.29 -0.46
C ALA A 356 -11.35 19.52 0.02
N LEU A 357 -10.64 20.41 -0.67
CA LEU A 357 -9.37 20.96 -0.22
C LEU A 357 -9.67 22.04 0.84
N ALA A 358 -9.02 21.93 1.99
CA ALA A 358 -9.15 22.85 3.11
C ALA A 358 -7.83 23.61 3.31
N ILE A 359 -7.91 24.94 3.37
CA ILE A 359 -6.75 25.83 3.43
C ILE A 359 -6.99 26.95 4.43
N GLU A 360 -6.21 27.01 5.49
CA GLU A 360 -6.09 28.24 6.27
C GLU A 360 -4.95 29.06 5.71
N GLY A 361 -5.29 30.18 5.07
CA GLY A 361 -4.32 31.07 4.46
C GLY A 361 -4.83 32.49 4.35
N ASN A 362 -3.90 33.37 4.02
CA ASN A 362 -4.16 34.80 3.85
C ASN A 362 -4.50 35.11 2.40
N ASN A 363 -5.07 36.29 2.16
CA ASN A 363 -5.30 36.79 0.81
C ASN A 363 -3.98 36.84 0.03
N GLY A 364 -3.98 36.30 -1.20
CA GLY A 364 -2.83 36.22 -2.08
C GLY A 364 -1.98 34.95 -1.91
N ASP A 365 -2.28 34.11 -0.92
CA ASP A 365 -1.61 32.82 -0.77
C ASP A 365 -1.87 31.92 -2.00
N LEU A 366 -0.79 31.30 -2.47
CA LEU A 366 -0.76 30.49 -3.68
C LEU A 366 -0.47 29.03 -3.34
N ILE A 367 -1.39 28.15 -3.73
CA ILE A 367 -1.26 26.70 -3.63
C ILE A 367 -1.56 26.08 -4.99
N PHE A 368 -0.86 25.01 -5.34
CA PHE A 368 -1.19 24.21 -6.51
C PHE A 368 -1.65 22.83 -6.08
N THR A 369 -2.58 22.23 -6.82
CA THR A 369 -3.02 20.86 -6.54
C THR A 369 -3.09 20.00 -7.80
N ARG A 370 -2.90 18.69 -7.64
CA ARG A 370 -3.10 17.69 -8.70
C ARG A 370 -3.43 16.32 -8.13
N ARG A 371 -3.83 15.40 -9.01
CA ARG A 371 -4.02 13.96 -8.69
C ARG A 371 -4.91 13.70 -7.47
N ALA A 372 -6.10 14.31 -7.46
CA ALA A 372 -7.13 13.98 -6.47
C ALA A 372 -7.58 12.51 -6.66
N GLN A 373 -7.72 11.78 -5.56
CA GLN A 373 -8.15 10.38 -5.58
C GLN A 373 -9.14 10.09 -4.44
N LEU A 374 -9.98 9.08 -4.62
CA LEU A 374 -10.90 8.53 -3.63
C LEU A 374 -10.87 7.01 -3.72
N PHE A 375 -10.75 6.34 -2.58
CA PHE A 375 -10.64 4.88 -2.49
C PHE A 375 -11.52 4.32 -1.39
N GLU A 376 -12.04 3.11 -1.62
CA GLU A 376 -12.54 2.23 -0.57
C GLU A 376 -11.36 1.66 0.22
N GLY A 377 -11.40 1.71 1.54
CA GLY A 377 -10.34 1.12 2.35
C GLY A 377 -10.53 1.28 3.84
N CYS A 378 -10.01 0.32 4.60
CA CYS A 378 -9.99 0.36 6.06
C CYS A 378 -8.71 1.07 6.53
N CYS A 379 -8.84 2.06 7.41
CA CYS A 379 -7.78 2.33 8.38
C CYS A 379 -7.86 1.25 9.46
N PHE A 380 -6.74 0.60 9.76
CA PHE A 380 -6.53 -0.07 11.04
C PHE A 380 -5.56 0.80 11.84
#